data_AF-A0A0C1JU64-F1
#
_entry.id   AF-A0A0C1JU64-F1
#
_cell.length_a   1.000
_cell.length_b   1.000
_cell.length_c   1.000
_cell.angle_alpha   90.00
_cell.angle_beta   90.00
_cell.angle_gamma   90.00
#
_symmetry.space_group_name_H-M   'P 1'
#
loop_
_entity.id
_entity.type
_entity.pdbx_description
1 polymer ?
#
loop_
_entity_poly.entity_id
_entity_poly.type
_entity_poly.pdbx_seq_one_letter_code
_entity_poly.pdbx_strand_id
1 'polypeptide(L)'
;MSDLEVIFSNQLSILYEQLKNNLFGFKQTPFKKRLVIVYGPAMQTWLTLKMAQDPDLGIAAGIEFLYLNQAFETLIHYFQLKNENIPSILELSLAIEKELLTVLQDYHRLSDEEQQDWLTLIYYLKLNSKQVGENLKLTRKMEKRLTGLSYHLAKIFQEYGKYAYSLVSKWEKSEHRGWQSRLWKNLFGGNQGWTYWTKAFQKTLKFFPECEVHFFSISFISKAEFQFLSKLANVVPIYYYLLSPC
;
A
#
# COMPACT_ATOMS: atom_id res chain seq x y z
N MET A 1 6.95 -18.43 19.37
CA MET A 1 7.69 -17.24 18.93
C MET A 1 8.09 -17.51 17.50
N SER A 2 7.36 -16.97 16.54
CA SER A 2 7.76 -17.03 15.13
C SER A 2 8.58 -15.77 14.86
N ASP A 3 9.84 -15.97 14.52
CA ASP A 3 10.76 -14.90 14.10
C ASP A 3 10.75 -14.79 12.58
N LEU A 4 11.10 -13.61 12.08
CA LEU A 4 11.36 -13.38 10.67
C LEU A 4 12.69 -14.06 10.31
N GLU A 5 12.64 -15.18 9.60
CA GLU A 5 13.85 -15.90 9.19
C GLU A 5 14.36 -15.34 7.86
N VAL A 6 15.55 -14.75 7.88
CA VAL A 6 16.19 -14.20 6.68
C VAL A 6 17.33 -15.11 6.24
N ILE A 7 17.22 -15.60 5.02
CA ILE A 7 18.09 -16.61 4.43
C ILE A 7 18.83 -15.96 3.27
N PHE A 8 20.16 -15.95 3.35
CA PHE A 8 21.02 -15.33 2.35
C PHE A 8 21.75 -16.40 1.54
N SER A 9 21.87 -16.17 0.24
CA SER A 9 22.76 -16.94 -0.63
C SER A 9 23.13 -16.13 -1.86
N ASN A 10 24.26 -16.48 -2.47
CA ASN A 10 24.69 -15.94 -3.76
C ASN A 10 24.13 -16.73 -4.96
N GLN A 11 23.45 -17.86 -4.73
CA GLN A 11 22.90 -18.71 -5.78
C GLN A 11 21.41 -18.98 -5.56
N LEU A 12 20.60 -18.74 -6.60
CA LEU A 12 19.17 -19.03 -6.57
C LEU A 12 18.85 -20.51 -6.32
N SER A 13 19.70 -21.42 -6.80
CA SER A 13 19.51 -22.87 -6.60
C SER A 13 19.55 -23.26 -5.12
N ILE A 14 20.46 -22.66 -4.34
CA ILE A 14 20.59 -22.92 -2.90
C ILE A 14 19.38 -22.35 -2.14
N LEU A 15 18.96 -21.12 -2.50
CA LEU A 15 17.72 -20.55 -1.94
C LEU A 15 16.50 -21.41 -2.23
N TYR A 16 16.44 -21.98 -3.43
CA TYR A 16 15.37 -22.90 -3.81
C TYR A 16 15.39 -24.19 -2.99
N GLU A 17 16.55 -24.80 -2.74
CA GLU A 17 16.63 -25.98 -1.87
C GLU A 17 16.15 -25.69 -0.45
N GLN A 18 16.51 -24.52 0.09
CA GLN A 18 16.03 -24.07 1.40
C GLN A 18 14.52 -23.77 1.39
N LEU A 19 14.00 -23.19 0.30
CA LEU A 19 12.56 -23.02 0.10
C LEU A 19 11.85 -24.38 0.08
N LYS A 20 12.36 -25.35 -0.68
CA LYS A 20 11.80 -26.71 -0.75
C LYS A 20 11.75 -27.37 0.62
N ASN A 21 12.86 -27.32 1.35
CA ASN A 21 12.95 -27.93 2.69
C ASN A 21 11.97 -27.27 3.67
N ASN A 22 11.78 -25.95 3.57
CA ASN A 22 10.81 -25.26 4.40
C ASN A 22 9.37 -25.56 3.97
N LEU A 23 9.04 -25.64 2.67
CA LEU A 23 7.67 -25.90 2.21
C LEU A 23 7.23 -27.35 2.45
N PHE A 24 8.11 -28.32 2.17
CA PHE A 24 7.78 -29.75 2.07
C PHE A 24 8.63 -30.66 2.95
N GLY A 25 9.47 -30.12 3.83
CA GLY A 25 10.29 -30.92 4.74
C GLY A 25 9.47 -31.81 5.69
N PHE A 26 10.09 -32.87 6.20
CA PHE A 26 9.48 -33.92 7.05
C PHE A 26 8.70 -33.44 8.28
N LYS A 27 8.85 -32.18 8.70
CA LYS A 27 8.17 -31.60 9.87
C LYS A 27 6.96 -30.71 9.53
N GLN A 28 6.59 -30.61 8.25
CA GLN A 28 5.52 -29.72 7.81
C GLN A 28 4.12 -30.37 7.92
N THR A 29 3.13 -29.55 8.25
CA THR A 29 1.72 -29.99 8.34
C THR A 29 1.06 -29.95 6.95
N PRO A 30 0.33 -31.00 6.54
CA PRO A 30 -0.08 -31.19 5.14
C PRO A 30 -1.10 -30.18 4.59
N PHE A 31 -1.87 -29.49 5.43
CA PHE A 31 -2.94 -28.57 5.02
C PHE A 31 -2.67 -27.09 5.33
N LYS A 32 -1.41 -26.72 5.60
CA LYS A 32 -1.07 -25.30 5.76
C LYS A 32 -1.18 -24.55 4.44
N LYS A 33 -1.71 -23.34 4.52
CA LYS A 33 -1.74 -22.40 3.40
C LYS A 33 -0.36 -21.81 3.18
N ARG A 34 0.29 -22.17 2.07
CA ARG A 34 1.65 -21.74 1.73
C ARG A 34 1.61 -20.60 0.74
N LEU A 35 1.90 -19.39 1.20
CA LEU A 35 1.97 -18.20 0.36
C LEU A 35 3.42 -17.97 -0.08
N VAL A 36 3.69 -18.02 -1.38
CA VAL A 36 5.01 -17.70 -1.94
C VAL A 36 4.91 -16.39 -2.72
N ILE A 37 5.56 -15.37 -2.20
CA ILE A 37 5.59 -14.03 -2.77
C ILE A 37 6.82 -13.90 -3.67
N VAL A 38 6.59 -13.54 -4.92
CA VAL A 38 7.61 -13.38 -5.97
C VAL A 38 7.52 -12.00 -6.60
N TYR A 39 8.61 -11.55 -7.23
CA TYR A 39 8.63 -10.25 -7.89
C TYR A 39 7.73 -10.19 -9.14
N GLY A 40 7.62 -11.29 -9.90
CA GLY A 40 6.84 -11.32 -11.12
C GLY A 40 6.70 -12.70 -11.77
N PRO A 41 6.01 -12.80 -12.91
CA PRO A 41 5.61 -14.07 -13.53
C PRO A 41 6.77 -14.99 -13.90
N ALA A 42 7.90 -14.42 -14.35
CA ALA A 42 9.07 -15.21 -14.72
C ALA A 42 9.60 -16.05 -13.54
N MET A 43 9.63 -15.48 -12.33
CA MET A 43 10.09 -16.17 -11.13
C MET A 43 9.09 -17.24 -10.68
N GLN A 44 7.78 -16.97 -10.80
CA GLN A 44 6.75 -17.99 -10.56
C GLN A 44 6.92 -19.19 -11.51
N THR A 45 7.05 -18.94 -12.81
CA THR A 45 7.25 -20.00 -13.80
C THR A 45 8.54 -20.77 -13.53
N TRP A 46 9.63 -20.08 -13.18
CA TRP A 46 10.89 -20.71 -12.83
C TRP A 46 10.76 -21.63 -11.62
N LEU A 47 10.14 -21.17 -10.52
CA LEU A 47 9.90 -21.98 -9.33
C LEU A 47 9.01 -23.18 -9.63
N THR A 48 7.93 -22.97 -10.39
CA THR A 48 6.96 -24.02 -10.74
C THR A 48 7.64 -25.11 -11.57
N LEU A 49 8.41 -24.73 -12.59
CA LEU A 49 9.17 -25.68 -13.41
C LEU A 49 10.26 -26.38 -12.60
N LYS A 50 10.97 -25.65 -11.73
CA LYS A 50 12.00 -26.24 -10.87
C LYS A 50 11.42 -27.28 -9.92
N MET A 51 10.28 -27.00 -9.29
CA MET A 51 9.59 -27.96 -8.43
C MET A 51 9.08 -29.19 -9.20
N ALA A 52 8.54 -28.99 -10.41
CA ALA A 52 8.08 -30.10 -11.23
C ALA A 52 9.22 -30.99 -11.76
N GLN A 53 10.40 -30.42 -11.98
CA GLN A 53 11.60 -31.14 -12.44
C GLN A 53 12.41 -31.75 -11.29
N ASP A 54 12.16 -31.34 -10.05
CA ASP A 54 12.88 -31.82 -8.88
C ASP A 54 12.49 -33.29 -8.60
N PRO A 55 13.45 -34.23 -8.57
CA PRO A 55 13.16 -35.65 -8.36
C PRO A 55 12.47 -35.95 -7.03
N ASP A 56 12.62 -35.09 -6.02
CA ASP A 56 11.99 -35.27 -4.71
C ASP A 56 10.49 -34.89 -4.70
N LEU A 57 10.10 -33.93 -5.53
CA LEU A 57 8.72 -33.40 -5.57
C LEU A 57 7.93 -33.96 -6.76
N GLY A 58 8.52 -33.91 -7.96
CA GLY A 58 7.92 -34.32 -9.23
C GLY A 58 6.66 -33.53 -9.67
N ILE A 59 6.10 -32.70 -8.80
CA ILE A 59 4.86 -31.94 -8.99
C ILE A 59 4.98 -30.61 -8.23
N ALA A 60 4.47 -29.52 -8.84
CA ALA A 60 4.32 -28.22 -8.19
C ALA A 60 2.84 -28.00 -7.81
N ALA A 61 2.44 -28.39 -6.59
CA ALA A 61 1.07 -28.23 -6.09
C ALA A 61 1.04 -27.81 -4.60
N GLY A 62 -0.09 -27.26 -4.15
CA GLY A 62 -0.29 -26.87 -2.75
C GLY A 62 0.46 -25.58 -2.34
N ILE A 63 0.77 -24.72 -3.31
CA ILE A 63 1.42 -23.42 -3.13
C ILE A 63 0.56 -22.35 -3.82
N GLU A 64 0.35 -21.22 -3.14
CA GLU A 64 -0.32 -20.05 -3.71
C GLU A 64 0.71 -18.94 -3.95
N PHE A 65 0.88 -18.57 -5.22
CA PHE A 65 1.79 -17.50 -5.61
C PHE A 65 1.12 -16.14 -5.54
N LEU A 66 1.82 -15.18 -4.95
CA LEU A 66 1.42 -13.77 -4.93
C LEU A 66 2.55 -12.90 -5.50
N TYR A 67 2.18 -11.85 -6.22
CA TYR A 67 3.14 -10.89 -6.71
C TYR A 67 3.40 -9.79 -5.69
N LEU A 68 4.64 -9.33 -5.59
CA LEU A 68 5.04 -8.32 -4.59
C LEU A 68 4.17 -7.05 -4.61
N ASN A 69 3.72 -6.60 -5.78
CA ASN A 69 2.87 -5.43 -5.93
C ASN A 69 1.47 -5.59 -5.28
N GLN A 70 0.96 -6.81 -5.16
CA GLN A 70 -0.33 -7.13 -4.56
C GLN A 70 -0.20 -7.77 -3.18
N ALA A 71 0.99 -8.30 -2.85
CA ALA A 71 1.24 -9.09 -1.66
C ALA A 71 0.81 -8.36 -0.38
N PHE A 72 1.23 -7.10 -0.19
CA PHE A 72 0.91 -6.36 1.03
C PHE A 72 -0.58 -6.05 1.18
N GLU A 73 -1.31 -5.82 0.08
CA GLU A 73 -2.76 -5.64 0.10
C GLU A 73 -3.45 -6.92 0.57
N THR A 74 -3.07 -8.04 -0.05
CA THR A 74 -3.60 -9.36 0.26
C THR A 74 -3.27 -9.77 1.70
N LEU A 75 -2.05 -9.52 2.17
CA LEU A 75 -1.65 -9.79 3.55
C LEU A 75 -2.45 -8.92 4.54
N ILE A 76 -2.65 -7.64 4.26
CA ILE A 76 -3.51 -6.78 5.08
C ILE A 76 -4.91 -7.37 5.17
N HIS A 77 -5.50 -7.76 4.04
CA HIS A 77 -6.86 -8.30 3.99
C HIS A 77 -6.99 -9.62 4.77
N TYR A 78 -6.01 -10.52 4.65
CA TYR A 78 -6.02 -11.79 5.36
C TYR A 78 -5.83 -11.64 6.88
N PHE A 79 -4.92 -10.76 7.31
CA PHE A 79 -4.49 -10.69 8.70
C PHE A 79 -5.19 -9.61 9.53
N GLN A 80 -5.94 -8.68 8.95
CA GLN A 80 -6.62 -7.63 9.71
C GLN A 80 -8.08 -7.95 10.07
N LEU A 81 -8.54 -7.42 11.22
CA LEU A 81 -9.92 -7.56 11.71
C LEU A 81 -10.91 -6.66 11.00
N LYS A 82 -10.47 -5.46 10.62
CA LYS A 82 -11.33 -4.43 10.05
C LYS A 82 -10.85 -4.09 8.65
N ASN A 83 -11.69 -4.41 7.67
CA ASN A 83 -11.45 -4.10 6.26
C ASN A 83 -11.68 -2.60 6.05
N GLU A 84 -10.63 -1.82 6.27
CA GLU A 84 -10.55 -0.48 5.70
C GLU A 84 -9.95 -0.60 4.30
N ASN A 85 -10.53 0.13 3.35
CA ASN A 85 -10.09 0.07 1.97
C ASN A 85 -8.96 1.08 1.75
N ILE A 86 -7.96 0.68 0.96
CA ILE A 86 -6.95 1.59 0.45
C ILE A 86 -7.45 2.05 -0.92
N PRO A 87 -7.85 3.31 -1.08
CA PRO A 87 -8.50 3.76 -2.30
C PRO A 87 -7.52 3.75 -3.50
N SER A 88 -8.04 3.36 -4.65
CA SER A 88 -7.34 3.43 -5.93
C SER A 88 -7.06 4.88 -6.34
N ILE A 89 -6.15 5.09 -7.29
CA ILE A 89 -5.81 6.43 -7.79
C ILE A 89 -7.05 7.13 -8.33
N LEU A 90 -7.94 6.39 -8.99
CA LEU A 90 -9.17 6.93 -9.58
C LEU A 90 -10.14 7.37 -8.50
N GLU A 91 -10.39 6.54 -7.49
CA GLU A 91 -11.27 6.89 -6.36
C GLU A 91 -10.76 8.11 -5.60
N LEU A 92 -9.44 8.15 -5.32
CA LEU A 92 -8.82 9.32 -4.72
C LEU A 92 -8.96 10.56 -5.60
N SER A 93 -8.75 10.45 -6.91
CA SER A 93 -8.86 11.58 -7.82
C SER A 93 -10.28 12.16 -7.86
N LEU A 94 -11.29 11.29 -7.87
CA LEU A 94 -12.70 11.70 -7.86
C LEU A 94 -13.09 12.34 -6.53
N ALA A 95 -12.62 11.78 -5.41
CA ALA A 95 -12.88 12.37 -4.10
C ALA A 95 -12.15 13.71 -3.92
N ILE A 96 -10.90 13.84 -4.38
CA ILE A 96 -10.19 15.11 -4.39
C ILE A 96 -10.94 16.13 -5.24
N GLU A 97 -11.40 15.75 -6.43
CA GLU A 97 -12.17 16.65 -7.30
C GLU A 97 -13.45 17.13 -6.61
N LYS A 98 -14.20 16.21 -5.99
CA LYS A 98 -15.40 16.54 -5.22
C LYS A 98 -15.10 17.48 -4.06
N GLU A 99 -14.10 17.18 -3.25
CA GLU A 99 -13.70 18.02 -2.10
C GLU A 99 -13.26 19.41 -2.56
N LEU A 100 -12.46 19.51 -3.63
CA LEU A 100 -12.05 20.79 -4.20
C LEU A 100 -13.27 21.59 -4.71
N LEU A 101 -14.25 20.95 -5.36
CA LEU A 101 -15.48 21.62 -5.77
C LEU A 101 -16.27 22.15 -4.57
N THR A 102 -16.41 21.35 -3.51
CA THR A 102 -17.11 21.79 -2.29
C THR A 102 -16.39 22.97 -1.63
N VAL A 103 -15.06 22.93 -1.54
CA VAL A 103 -14.25 24.04 -1.01
C VAL A 103 -14.38 25.30 -1.86
N LEU A 104 -14.45 25.16 -3.19
CA LEU A 104 -14.67 26.30 -4.10
C LEU A 104 -16.11 26.85 -4.02
N GLN A 105 -17.10 26.03 -3.67
CA GLN A 105 -18.48 26.51 -3.48
C GLN A 105 -18.65 27.22 -2.13
N ASP A 106 -18.06 26.66 -1.08
CA ASP A 106 -18.14 27.16 0.29
C ASP A 106 -17.01 28.16 0.64
N TYR A 107 -16.19 28.59 -0.33
CA TYR A 107 -15.01 29.42 -0.10
C TYR A 107 -15.28 30.68 0.73
N HIS A 108 -16.42 31.34 0.52
CA HIS A 108 -16.81 32.54 1.26
C HIS A 108 -17.25 32.29 2.72
N ARG A 109 -17.50 31.03 3.08
CA ARG A 109 -17.84 30.61 4.45
C ARG A 109 -16.60 30.19 5.25
N LEU A 110 -15.45 30.05 4.59
CA LEU A 110 -14.19 29.68 5.23
C LEU A 110 -13.56 30.87 5.95
N SER A 111 -12.77 30.57 6.99
CA SER A 111 -11.99 31.59 7.72
C SER A 111 -10.95 32.27 6.83
N ASP A 112 -10.54 33.50 7.16
CA ASP A 112 -9.56 34.25 6.37
C ASP A 112 -8.21 33.52 6.22
N GLU A 113 -7.79 32.78 7.26
CA GLU A 113 -6.58 31.93 7.21
C GLU A 113 -6.72 30.77 6.21
N GLU A 114 -7.90 30.14 6.17
CA GLU A 114 -8.18 29.06 5.21
C GLU A 114 -8.28 29.58 3.79
N GLN A 115 -8.89 30.75 3.60
CA GLN A 115 -8.97 31.38 2.30
C GLN A 115 -7.57 31.61 1.72
N GLN A 116 -6.61 32.08 2.54
CA GLN A 116 -5.21 32.27 2.12
C GLN A 116 -4.53 30.97 1.69
N ASP A 117 -4.75 29.85 2.41
CA ASP A 117 -4.21 28.54 2.05
C ASP A 117 -4.66 28.09 0.64
N TRP A 118 -5.91 28.38 0.26
CA TRP A 118 -6.50 27.94 -1.01
C TRP A 118 -6.21 28.89 -2.19
N LEU A 119 -5.69 30.10 -1.96
CA LEU A 119 -5.45 31.09 -3.02
C LEU A 119 -4.55 30.55 -4.14
N THR A 120 -3.49 29.82 -3.80
CA THR A 120 -2.55 29.27 -4.80
C THR A 120 -3.26 28.33 -5.78
N LEU A 121 -4.21 27.52 -5.28
CA LEU A 121 -4.99 26.59 -6.11
C LEU A 121 -6.01 27.34 -6.97
N ILE A 122 -6.66 28.35 -6.42
CA ILE A 122 -7.60 29.22 -7.14
C ILE A 122 -6.90 29.90 -8.32
N TYR A 123 -5.71 30.47 -8.09
CA TYR A 123 -4.92 31.10 -9.15
C TYR A 123 -4.45 30.09 -10.20
N TYR A 124 -4.06 28.88 -9.80
CA TYR A 124 -3.71 27.81 -10.75
C TYR A 124 -4.89 27.44 -11.68
N LEU A 125 -6.10 27.37 -11.12
CA LEU A 125 -7.34 27.15 -11.87
C LEU A 125 -7.76 28.37 -12.72
N LYS A 126 -7.02 29.49 -12.64
CA LYS A 126 -7.35 30.78 -13.27
C LYS A 126 -8.71 31.33 -12.83
N LEU A 127 -9.08 31.09 -11.58
CA LEU A 127 -10.23 31.68 -10.93
C LEU A 127 -9.84 32.98 -10.23
N ASN A 128 -10.75 33.95 -10.18
CA ASN A 128 -10.62 35.11 -9.30
C ASN A 128 -11.39 34.83 -8.00
N SER A 129 -10.86 35.26 -6.85
CA SER A 129 -11.49 35.08 -5.53
C SER A 129 -12.92 35.64 -5.42
N LYS A 130 -13.31 36.56 -6.31
CA LYS A 130 -14.66 37.14 -6.42
C LYS A 130 -15.65 36.31 -7.25
N GLN A 131 -15.17 35.32 -8.00
CA GLN A 131 -15.97 34.45 -8.88
C GLN A 131 -16.22 33.06 -8.27
N VAL A 132 -15.56 32.78 -7.15
CA VAL A 132 -15.67 31.54 -6.37
C VAL A 132 -16.87 31.68 -5.44
N GLY A 133 -17.68 30.63 -5.23
CA GLY A 133 -18.92 30.69 -4.44
C GLY A 133 -20.05 29.79 -4.97
N GLU A 134 -21.25 29.90 -4.41
CA GLU A 134 -22.39 29.01 -4.68
C GLU A 134 -22.80 28.94 -6.17
N ASN A 135 -22.53 30.00 -6.96
CA ASN A 135 -22.87 30.09 -8.38
C ASN A 135 -21.69 29.80 -9.34
N LEU A 136 -20.67 29.08 -8.88
CA LEU A 136 -19.49 28.75 -9.68
C LEU A 136 -19.86 27.97 -10.95
N LYS A 137 -19.71 28.60 -12.12
CA LYS A 137 -19.77 27.92 -13.42
C LYS A 137 -18.37 27.71 -13.96
N LEU A 138 -17.91 26.47 -13.94
CA LEU A 138 -16.63 26.10 -14.51
C LEU A 138 -16.71 26.03 -16.03
N THR A 139 -15.68 26.53 -16.72
CA THR A 139 -15.54 26.28 -18.16
C THR A 139 -14.92 24.90 -18.40
N ARG A 140 -15.18 24.31 -19.56
CA ARG A 140 -14.59 23.00 -19.96
C ARG A 140 -13.06 22.95 -19.85
N LYS A 141 -12.37 24.08 -20.04
CA LYS A 141 -10.89 24.16 -19.88
C LYS A 141 -10.47 24.11 -18.41
N MET A 142 -11.29 24.65 -17.52
CA MET A 142 -11.03 24.67 -16.07
C MET A 142 -11.33 23.30 -15.46
N GLU A 143 -12.43 22.66 -15.86
CA GLU A 143 -12.74 21.28 -15.48
C GLU A 143 -11.59 20.34 -15.83
N LYS A 144 -11.08 20.40 -17.07
CA LYS A 144 -9.90 19.61 -17.47
C LYS A 144 -8.67 19.83 -16.59
N ARG A 145 -8.45 21.07 -16.12
CA ARG A 145 -7.33 21.38 -15.21
C ARG A 145 -7.59 20.84 -13.82
N LEU A 146 -8.81 20.95 -13.33
CA LEU A 146 -9.22 20.42 -12.04
C LEU A 146 -9.04 18.90 -12.03
N THR A 147 -9.62 18.18 -13.00
CA THR A 147 -9.46 16.73 -13.10
C THR A 147 -7.99 16.32 -13.23
N GLY A 148 -7.21 17.04 -14.04
CA GLY A 148 -5.77 16.78 -14.17
C GLY A 148 -4.98 17.01 -12.88
N LEU A 149 -5.30 18.07 -12.15
CA LEU A 149 -4.72 18.37 -10.84
C LEU A 149 -5.13 17.32 -9.81
N SER A 150 -6.41 16.97 -9.71
CA SER A 150 -6.92 15.96 -8.78
C SER A 150 -6.25 14.61 -9.01
N TYR A 151 -6.05 14.21 -10.26
CA TYR A 151 -5.32 12.99 -10.59
C TYR A 151 -3.84 13.05 -10.18
N HIS A 152 -3.19 14.20 -10.39
CA HIS A 152 -1.80 14.38 -9.94
C HIS A 152 -1.67 14.35 -8.42
N LEU A 153 -2.59 15.02 -7.70
CA LEU A 153 -2.64 15.01 -6.24
C LEU A 153 -2.93 13.62 -5.69
N ALA A 154 -3.80 12.84 -6.33
CA ALA A 154 -4.07 11.46 -5.95
C ALA A 154 -2.78 10.61 -5.97
N LYS A 155 -1.94 10.76 -7.00
CA LYS A 155 -0.64 10.07 -7.07
C LYS A 155 0.29 10.47 -5.92
N ILE A 156 0.45 11.77 -5.69
CA ILE A 156 1.28 12.30 -4.60
C ILE A 156 0.76 11.79 -3.24
N PHE A 157 -0.55 11.79 -3.04
CA PHE A 157 -1.15 11.34 -1.79
C PHE A 157 -0.95 9.83 -1.55
N GLN A 158 -1.00 9.02 -2.60
CA GLN A 158 -0.62 7.60 -2.47
C GLN A 158 0.85 7.43 -2.08
N GLU A 159 1.76 8.20 -2.68
CA GLU A 159 3.18 8.19 -2.31
C GLU A 159 3.40 8.64 -0.87
N TYR A 160 2.70 9.67 -0.41
CA TYR A 160 2.76 10.12 0.99
C TYR A 160 2.24 9.06 1.94
N GLY A 161 1.11 8.42 1.62
CA GLY A 161 0.55 7.34 2.40
C GLY A 161 1.46 6.11 2.48
N LYS A 162 2.30 5.87 1.46
CA LYS A 162 3.24 4.76 1.41
C LYS A 162 4.58 5.07 2.09
N TYR A 163 5.15 6.26 1.88
CA TYR A 163 6.53 6.56 2.25
C TYR A 163 6.67 7.64 3.33
N ALA A 164 5.72 8.57 3.45
CA ALA A 164 5.85 9.78 4.28
C ALA A 164 5.03 9.73 5.57
N TYR A 165 5.08 8.61 6.30
CA TYR A 165 4.28 8.43 7.53
C TYR A 165 4.47 9.57 8.54
N SER A 166 5.71 10.03 8.74
CA SER A 166 6.01 11.10 9.71
C SER A 166 5.33 12.42 9.36
N LEU A 167 5.22 12.75 8.06
CA LEU A 167 4.53 13.95 7.59
C LEU A 167 3.02 13.81 7.77
N VAL A 168 2.46 12.70 7.30
CA VAL A 168 1.02 12.43 7.37
C VAL A 168 0.53 12.37 8.83
N SER A 169 1.30 11.76 9.73
CA SER A 169 0.96 11.72 11.15
C SER A 169 0.85 13.12 11.77
N LYS A 170 1.69 14.07 11.35
CA LYS A 170 1.58 15.48 11.79
C LYS A 170 0.34 16.18 11.21
N TRP A 171 -0.05 15.83 9.98
CA TRP A 171 -1.28 16.35 9.37
C TRP A 171 -2.53 15.86 10.12
N GLU A 172 -2.56 14.59 10.52
CA GLU A 172 -3.67 14.06 11.34
C GLU A 172 -3.76 14.76 12.71
N LYS A 173 -2.61 15.06 13.34
CA LYS A 173 -2.52 15.81 14.60
C LYS A 173 -2.79 17.30 14.47
N SER A 174 -3.05 17.80 13.26
CA SER A 174 -3.28 19.23 12.96
C SER A 174 -2.11 20.15 13.36
N GLU A 175 -0.88 19.61 13.34
CA GLU A 175 0.35 20.35 13.69
C GLU A 175 0.88 21.21 12.51
N HIS A 176 0.46 20.90 11.28
CA HIS A 176 0.84 21.65 10.08
C HIS A 176 -0.36 22.38 9.49
N ARG A 177 -0.13 23.64 9.10
CA ARG A 177 -1.09 24.47 8.36
C ARG A 177 -0.84 24.35 6.85
N GLY A 178 -1.90 24.37 6.06
CA GLY A 178 -1.84 24.32 4.60
C GLY A 178 -2.94 23.46 3.98
N TRP A 179 -3.34 23.81 2.76
CA TRP A 179 -4.45 23.18 2.04
C TRP A 179 -4.28 21.66 1.85
N GLN A 180 -3.05 21.16 1.65
CA GLN A 180 -2.79 19.72 1.48
C GLN A 180 -3.12 18.91 2.73
N SER A 181 -2.73 19.40 3.90
CA SER A 181 -2.99 18.76 5.18
C SER A 181 -4.50 18.69 5.48
N ARG A 182 -5.22 19.77 5.15
CA ARG A 182 -6.68 19.86 5.28
C ARG A 182 -7.39 18.89 4.35
N LEU A 183 -6.99 18.88 3.08
CA LEU A 183 -7.51 17.95 2.08
C LEU A 183 -7.29 16.50 2.51
N TRP A 184 -6.08 16.16 2.98
CA TRP A 184 -5.78 14.83 3.50
C TRP A 184 -6.70 14.44 4.65
N LYS A 185 -6.89 15.33 5.63
CA LYS A 185 -7.72 15.09 6.80
C LYS A 185 -9.19 14.87 6.42
N ASN A 186 -9.72 15.63 5.46
CA ASN A 186 -11.09 15.43 4.99
C ASN A 186 -11.26 14.07 4.31
N LEU A 187 -10.31 13.68 3.46
CA LEU A 187 -10.37 12.42 2.70
C LEU A 187 -10.23 11.18 3.59
N PHE A 188 -9.24 11.17 4.49
CA PHE A 188 -8.91 9.98 5.30
C PHE A 188 -9.45 10.03 6.75
N GLY A 189 -9.94 11.19 7.19
CA GLY A 189 -10.59 11.36 8.50
C GLY A 189 -12.11 11.24 8.45
N GLY A 190 -12.71 11.24 7.26
CA GLY A 190 -14.15 11.10 7.08
C GLY A 190 -14.68 9.67 7.31
N ASN A 191 -16.01 9.53 7.30
CA ASN A 191 -16.72 8.25 7.51
C ASN A 191 -16.60 7.26 6.33
N GLN A 192 -15.75 7.52 5.34
CA GLN A 192 -15.61 6.72 4.11
C GLN A 192 -14.88 5.39 4.35
N GLY A 193 -14.32 5.16 5.55
CA GLY A 193 -13.61 3.93 5.89
C GLY A 193 -12.30 3.75 5.12
N TRP A 194 -11.76 4.85 4.59
CA TRP A 194 -10.51 4.86 3.84
C TRP A 194 -9.30 4.86 4.75
N THR A 195 -8.27 4.15 4.31
CA THR A 195 -6.99 4.09 4.99
C THR A 195 -5.85 4.19 3.99
N TYR A 196 -4.63 4.23 4.48
CA TYR A 196 -3.42 4.29 3.67
C TYR A 196 -2.38 3.32 4.22
N TRP A 197 -1.45 2.90 3.36
CA TRP A 197 -0.50 1.81 3.63
C TRP A 197 0.17 1.87 5.00
N THR A 198 0.82 2.98 5.33
CA THR A 198 1.57 3.09 6.58
C THR A 198 0.69 3.03 7.84
N LYS A 199 -0.53 3.55 7.79
CA LYS A 199 -1.51 3.42 8.88
C LYS A 199 -2.09 2.02 8.96
N ALA A 200 -2.38 1.41 7.82
CA ALA A 200 -2.82 0.02 7.75
C ALA A 200 -1.78 -0.92 8.38
N PHE A 201 -0.48 -0.73 8.08
CA PHE A 201 0.60 -1.54 8.65
C PHE A 201 0.71 -1.47 10.19
N GLN A 202 0.23 -0.39 10.81
CA GLN A 202 0.28 -0.21 12.26
C GLN A 202 -0.84 -0.95 13.01
N LYS A 203 -1.87 -1.43 12.32
CA LYS A 203 -3.02 -2.08 12.94
C LYS A 203 -2.70 -3.46 13.52
N THR A 204 -3.51 -3.88 14.47
CA THR A 204 -3.41 -5.21 15.09
C THR A 204 -3.71 -6.32 14.09
N LEU A 205 -2.89 -7.36 14.13
CA LEU A 205 -3.00 -8.52 13.26
C LEU A 205 -3.66 -9.68 14.02
N LYS A 206 -4.44 -10.49 13.32
CA LYS A 206 -5.01 -11.73 13.84
C LYS A 206 -4.00 -12.86 13.76
N PHE A 207 -3.96 -13.67 14.81
CA PHE A 207 -3.23 -14.92 14.82
C PHE A 207 -3.84 -15.92 13.84
N PHE A 208 -3.01 -16.44 12.93
CA PHE A 208 -3.44 -17.43 11.94
C PHE A 208 -2.32 -18.46 11.72
N PRO A 209 -2.24 -19.50 12.57
CA PRO A 209 -1.12 -20.44 12.62
C PRO A 209 -1.07 -21.40 11.43
N GLU A 210 -2.13 -21.48 10.64
CA GLU A 210 -2.27 -22.38 9.49
C GLU A 210 -1.75 -21.77 8.18
N CYS A 211 -1.08 -20.62 8.23
CA CYS A 211 -0.43 -20.01 7.08
C CYS A 211 1.08 -19.92 7.29
N GLU A 212 1.83 -19.95 6.20
CA GLU A 212 3.23 -19.58 6.14
C GLU A 212 3.47 -18.68 4.93
N VAL A 213 4.38 -17.72 5.08
CA VAL A 213 4.64 -16.69 4.06
C VAL A 213 6.12 -16.73 3.68
N HIS A 214 6.40 -16.92 2.40
CA HIS A 214 7.75 -17.03 1.86
C HIS A 214 7.99 -15.92 0.84
N PHE A 215 8.93 -15.02 1.11
CA PHE A 215 9.38 -13.99 0.17
C PHE A 215 10.58 -14.52 -0.61
N PHE A 216 10.42 -14.83 -1.89
CA PHE A 216 11.47 -15.47 -2.68
C PHE A 216 12.16 -14.49 -3.63
N SER A 217 13.47 -14.30 -3.44
CA SER A 217 14.36 -13.52 -4.31
C SER A 217 13.89 -12.07 -4.52
N ILE A 218 13.40 -11.42 -3.46
CA ILE A 218 12.98 -10.01 -3.51
C ILE A 218 14.12 -9.14 -2.99
N SER A 219 14.70 -8.33 -3.87
CA SER A 219 15.89 -7.53 -3.55
C SER A 219 15.58 -6.24 -2.79
N PHE A 220 14.35 -5.75 -2.83
CA PHE A 220 14.00 -4.48 -2.22
C PHE A 220 12.57 -4.45 -1.68
N ILE A 221 12.44 -3.97 -0.45
CA ILE A 221 11.19 -3.58 0.20
C ILE A 221 11.44 -2.30 0.98
N SER A 222 10.41 -1.46 1.12
CA SER A 222 10.50 -0.22 1.89
C SER A 222 10.62 -0.51 3.40
N LYS A 223 11.12 0.48 4.15
CA LYS A 223 11.24 0.38 5.61
C LYS A 223 9.89 0.09 6.30
N ALA A 224 8.81 0.71 5.81
CA ALA A 224 7.47 0.51 6.37
C ALA A 224 6.94 -0.91 6.11
N GLU A 225 7.17 -1.43 4.89
CA GLU A 225 6.85 -2.81 4.52
C GLU A 225 7.65 -3.81 5.37
N PHE A 226 8.96 -3.59 5.56
CA PHE A 226 9.77 -4.46 6.43
C PHE A 226 9.30 -4.45 7.89
N GLN A 227 8.98 -3.27 8.44
CA GLN A 227 8.42 -3.18 9.80
C GLN A 227 7.08 -3.93 9.93
N PHE A 228 6.25 -3.89 8.89
CA PHE A 228 5.03 -4.68 8.84
C PHE A 228 5.33 -6.19 8.82
N LEU A 229 6.32 -6.65 8.05
CA LEU A 229 6.74 -8.05 8.04
C LEU A 229 7.26 -8.49 9.41
N SER A 230 8.11 -7.70 10.07
CA SER A 230 8.58 -8.00 11.43
C SER A 230 7.41 -8.13 12.41
N LYS A 231 6.37 -7.32 12.25
CA LYS A 231 5.15 -7.42 13.06
C LYS A 231 4.36 -8.69 12.75
N LEU A 232 4.21 -9.01 11.46
CA LEU A 232 3.50 -10.20 10.97
C LEU A 232 4.23 -11.49 11.36
N ALA A 233 5.56 -11.45 11.48
CA ALA A 233 6.37 -12.57 11.90
C ALA A 233 5.96 -13.08 13.29
N ASN A 234 5.59 -12.21 14.22
CA ASN A 234 5.11 -12.61 15.56
C ASN A 234 3.83 -13.48 15.53
N VAL A 235 3.13 -13.47 14.40
CA VAL A 235 1.77 -13.99 14.23
C VAL A 235 1.74 -15.18 13.28
N VAL A 236 2.66 -15.20 12.31
CA VAL A 236 2.80 -16.21 11.26
C VAL A 236 4.27 -16.43 10.93
N PRO A 237 4.72 -17.66 10.65
CA PRO A 237 6.07 -17.91 10.14
C PRO A 237 6.33 -17.16 8.82
N ILE A 238 7.36 -16.32 8.81
CA ILE A 238 7.81 -15.62 7.60
C ILE A 238 9.24 -16.02 7.28
N TYR A 239 9.46 -16.42 6.04
CA TYR A 239 10.77 -16.76 5.49
C TYR A 239 11.12 -15.77 4.37
N TYR A 240 12.30 -15.18 4.42
CA TYR A 240 12.77 -14.21 3.44
C TYR A 240 14.06 -14.71 2.79
N TYR A 241 13.97 -15.13 1.53
CA TYR A 241 15.09 -15.66 0.75
C TYR A 241 15.71 -14.53 -0.08
N LEU A 242 16.84 -14.00 0.36
CA LEU A 242 17.54 -12.90 -0.31
C LEU A 242 18.73 -13.42 -1.10
N LEU A 243 18.74 -13.09 -2.40
CA LEU A 243 19.93 -13.26 -3.24
C LEU A 243 20.92 -12.15 -2.90
N SER A 244 21.99 -12.48 -2.18
CA SER A 244 23.10 -11.60 -1.83
C SER A 244 24.32 -11.95 -2.69
N PRO A 245 24.78 -11.05 -3.58
CA PRO A 245 25.95 -11.32 -4.42
C PRO A 245 27.29 -11.23 -3.67
N CYS A 246 27.27 -10.75 -2.42
CA CYS A 246 28.44 -10.58 -1.55
C CYS A 246 28.38 -11.53 -0.36
#